data_AF-A0AAP1RGR7-F1
#
_entry.id   AF-A0AAP1RGR7-F1
#
_cell.length_a   1.000
_cell.length_b   1.000
_cell.length_c   1.000
_cell.angle_alpha   90.00
_cell.angle_beta   90.00
_cell.angle_gamma   90.00
#
_symmetry.space_group_name_H-M   'P 1'
#
loop_
_entity.id
_entity.type
_entity.pdbx_description
1 polymer ?
#
loop_
_entity_poly.entity_id
_entity_poly.type
_entity_poly.pdbx_seq_one_letter_code
_entity_poly.pdbx_strand_id
1 'polypeptide(L)'
;MKNKLIKIISVATIFPLVISYIKKRKAKNKIRNKILAEGNDFSKTAKNITNSISKSKSLYKKLIVKVHPDRFFKDDKIIANELSSRITKSKKNYDDLIKLEIEVNKFLDNK
;
A
#
# COMPACT_ATOMS: atom_id res chain seq x y z
N MET A 1 -49.32 21.14 -33.76
CA MET A 1 -48.68 21.63 -32.52
C MET A 1 -48.44 20.55 -31.48
N LYS A 2 -49.43 19.68 -31.19
CA LYS A 2 -49.33 18.59 -30.20
C LYS A 2 -48.12 17.65 -30.39
N ASN A 3 -47.80 17.26 -31.63
CA ASN A 3 -46.64 16.40 -31.92
C ASN A 3 -45.27 17.06 -31.64
N LYS A 4 -45.17 18.40 -31.73
CA LYS A 4 -43.96 19.13 -31.35
C LYS A 4 -43.79 19.15 -29.83
N LEU A 5 -44.89 19.37 -29.10
CA LEU A 5 -44.92 19.32 -27.62
C LEU A 5 -44.53 17.94 -27.07
N ILE A 6 -45.06 16.85 -27.63
CA ILE A 6 -44.72 15.48 -27.23
C ILE A 6 -43.23 15.18 -27.43
N LYS A 7 -42.65 15.60 -28.57
CA LYS A 7 -41.21 15.45 -28.82
C LYS A 7 -40.36 16.22 -27.80
N ILE A 8 -40.73 17.46 -27.47
CA ILE A 8 -39.98 18.27 -26.50
C ILE A 8 -39.99 17.62 -25.10
N ILE A 9 -41.16 17.13 -24.66
CA ILE A 9 -41.30 16.46 -23.36
C ILE A 9 -40.46 15.17 -23.33
N SER A 10 -40.46 14.38 -24.41
CA SER A 10 -39.65 13.16 -24.49
C SER A 10 -38.14 13.42 -24.42
N VAL A 11 -37.66 14.50 -25.03
CA VAL A 11 -36.24 14.88 -24.96
C VAL A 11 -35.89 15.38 -23.55
N ALA A 12 -36.78 16.15 -22.92
CA ALA A 12 -36.59 16.68 -21.58
C ALA A 12 -36.47 15.58 -20.50
N THR A 13 -37.14 14.44 -20.67
CA THR A 13 -37.03 13.31 -19.72
C THR A 13 -35.77 12.47 -19.92
N ILE A 14 -35.27 12.35 -21.16
CA ILE A 14 -34.07 11.58 -21.48
C ILE A 14 -32.79 12.36 -21.12
N PHE A 15 -32.81 13.68 -21.26
CA PHE A 15 -31.67 14.57 -20.98
C PHE A 15 -31.04 14.41 -19.57
N PRO A 16 -31.81 14.40 -18.46
CA PRO A 16 -31.23 14.22 -17.12
C PRO A 16 -30.60 12.83 -16.93
N LEU A 17 -31.16 11.79 -17.56
CA LEU A 17 -30.60 10.43 -17.52
C LEU A 17 -29.23 10.40 -18.20
N VAL A 18 -29.09 11.05 -19.36
CA VAL A 18 -27.82 11.16 -20.09
C VAL A 18 -26.79 11.93 -19.28
N ILE A 19 -27.16 13.07 -18.67
CA ILE A 19 -26.25 13.84 -17.80
C ILE A 19 -25.77 13.02 -16.61
N SER A 20 -26.69 12.30 -15.95
CA SER A 20 -26.35 11.44 -14.81
C SER A 20 -25.37 10.33 -15.22
N TYR A 21 -25.60 9.70 -16.37
CA TYR A 21 -24.70 8.70 -16.94
C TYR A 21 -23.30 9.27 -17.23
N ILE A 22 -23.21 10.46 -17.86
CA ILE A 22 -21.93 11.12 -18.16
C ILE A 22 -21.19 11.48 -16.85
N LYS A 23 -21.88 12.01 -15.83
CA LYS A 23 -21.27 12.33 -14.53
C LYS A 23 -20.71 11.08 -13.85
N LYS A 24 -21.47 9.98 -13.82
CA LYS A 24 -20.99 8.68 -13.30
C LYS A 24 -19.77 8.17 -14.06
N ARG A 25 -19.77 8.29 -15.39
CA ARG A 25 -18.64 7.90 -16.25
C ARG A 25 -17.39 8.75 -15.97
N LYS A 26 -17.53 10.06 -15.82
CA LYS A 26 -16.41 10.97 -15.47
C LYS A 26 -15.83 10.63 -14.09
N ALA A 27 -16.66 10.36 -13.09
CA ALA A 27 -16.20 9.95 -11.76
C ALA A 27 -15.38 8.64 -11.81
N LYS A 28 -15.89 7.63 -12.54
CA LYS A 28 -15.17 6.36 -12.74
C LYS A 28 -13.84 6.55 -13.47
N ASN A 29 -13.82 7.40 -14.51
CA ASN A 29 -12.60 7.71 -15.25
C ASN A 29 -11.58 8.48 -14.42
N LYS A 30 -12.02 9.40 -13.53
CA LYS A 30 -11.11 10.11 -12.61
C LYS A 30 -10.40 9.13 -11.67
N ILE A 31 -11.12 8.16 -11.12
CA ILE A 31 -10.54 7.11 -10.26
C ILE A 31 -9.58 6.24 -11.07
N ARG A 32 -10.00 5.76 -12.25
CA ARG A 32 -9.14 4.94 -13.12
C ARG A 32 -7.86 5.68 -13.52
N ASN A 33 -7.96 6.95 -13.92
CA ASN A 33 -6.81 7.75 -14.31
C ASN A 33 -5.92 8.06 -13.10
N LYS A 34 -6.49 8.24 -11.90
CA LYS A 34 -5.72 8.40 -10.67
C LYS A 34 -4.94 7.11 -10.34
N ILE A 35 -5.57 5.93 -10.45
CA ILE A 35 -4.89 4.64 -10.25
C ILE A 35 -3.79 4.43 -11.29
N LEU A 36 -4.05 4.77 -12.56
CA LEU A 36 -3.05 4.64 -13.63
C LEU A 36 -1.89 5.65 -13.48
N ALA A 37 -2.18 6.88 -13.02
CA ALA A 37 -1.19 7.93 -12.81
C ALA A 37 -0.40 7.77 -11.50
N GLU A 38 -1.00 7.17 -10.47
CA GLU A 38 -0.32 6.87 -9.20
C GLU A 38 0.76 5.79 -9.36
N GLY A 39 0.83 5.10 -10.51
CA GLY A 39 2.02 4.35 -10.94
C GLY A 39 2.49 3.31 -9.93
N ASN A 40 1.64 2.94 -8.98
CA ASN A 40 1.84 1.85 -8.06
C ASN A 40 1.62 0.59 -8.87
N ASP A 41 2.72 0.07 -9.40
CA ASP A 41 2.81 -1.20 -10.08
C ASP A 41 2.01 -2.23 -9.26
N PHE A 42 0.78 -2.49 -9.70
CA PHE A 42 -0.18 -3.31 -8.96
C PHE A 42 0.41 -4.69 -8.69
N SER A 43 1.28 -5.13 -9.61
CA SER A 43 2.12 -6.31 -9.49
C SER A 43 3.05 -6.24 -8.28
N LYS A 44 3.75 -5.11 -8.07
CA LYS A 44 4.63 -4.88 -6.92
C LYS A 44 3.85 -4.87 -5.60
N THR A 45 2.71 -4.17 -5.55
CA THR A 45 1.86 -4.15 -4.34
C THR A 45 1.29 -5.54 -4.04
N ALA A 46 0.75 -6.23 -5.04
CA ALA A 46 0.26 -7.59 -4.90
C ALA A 46 1.37 -8.55 -4.44
N LYS A 47 2.57 -8.45 -5.02
CA LYS A 47 3.75 -9.22 -4.64
C LYS A 47 4.15 -8.95 -3.19
N ASN A 48 4.17 -7.69 -2.74
CA ASN A 48 4.46 -7.36 -1.35
C ASN A 48 3.40 -7.94 -0.40
N ILE A 49 2.11 -7.90 -0.77
CA ILE A 49 1.04 -8.52 0.03
C ILE A 49 1.24 -10.04 0.12
N THR A 50 1.47 -10.72 -1.00
CA THR A 50 1.72 -12.17 -1.03
C THR A 50 2.95 -12.56 -0.22
N ASN A 51 4.06 -11.81 -0.36
CA ASN A 51 5.26 -12.03 0.43
C ASN A 51 5.04 -11.70 1.91
N SER A 52 4.22 -10.69 2.21
CA SER A 52 3.87 -10.33 3.58
C SER A 52 3.12 -11.46 4.30
N ILE A 53 2.22 -12.12 3.58
CA ILE A 53 1.48 -13.28 4.10
C ILE A 53 2.39 -14.50 4.29
N SER A 54 3.22 -14.81 3.29
CA SER A 54 4.01 -16.05 3.26
C SER A 54 5.34 -15.97 4.01
N LYS A 55 6.08 -14.87 3.87
CA LYS A 55 7.50 -14.75 4.28
C LYS A 55 7.71 -13.82 5.46
N SER A 56 6.89 -12.79 5.66
CA SER A 56 7.11 -11.76 6.69
C SER A 56 7.28 -12.32 8.08
N LYS A 57 6.46 -13.29 8.49
CA LYS A 57 6.55 -13.94 9.81
C LYS A 57 7.90 -14.63 10.02
N SER A 58 8.41 -15.32 9.00
CA SER A 58 9.70 -16.01 9.07
C SER A 58 10.86 -15.03 9.15
N LEU A 59 10.83 -13.97 8.34
CA LEU A 59 11.87 -12.94 8.31
C LEU A 59 11.89 -12.13 9.62
N TYR A 60 10.73 -11.70 10.10
CA TYR A 60 10.57 -11.04 11.39
C TYR A 60 11.21 -11.85 12.53
N LYS A 61 10.91 -13.15 12.63
CA LYS A 61 11.48 -14.01 13.67
C LYS A 61 13.00 -14.12 13.58
N LYS A 62 13.55 -14.20 12.36
CA LYS A 62 15.01 -14.23 12.17
C LYS A 62 15.66 -12.92 12.62
N LEU A 63 15.08 -11.78 12.23
CA LEU A 63 15.63 -10.47 12.55
C LEU A 63 15.54 -10.14 14.04
N ILE A 64 14.41 -10.40 14.69
CA ILE A 64 14.23 -10.06 16.11
C ILE A 64 15.17 -10.84 17.03
N VAL A 65 15.50 -12.08 16.69
CA VAL A 65 16.47 -12.90 17.43
C VAL A 65 17.90 -12.39 17.22
N LYS A 66 18.22 -11.86 16.03
CA LYS A 66 19.52 -11.27 15.73
C LYS A 66 19.77 -9.99 16.53
N VAL A 67 18.79 -9.09 16.59
CA VAL A 67 18.92 -7.80 17.28
C VAL A 67 18.25 -7.77 18.66
N HIS A 68 18.07 -8.92 19.30
CA HIS A 68 17.50 -8.93 20.64
C HIS A 68 18.41 -8.14 21.59
N PRO A 69 17.89 -7.14 22.35
CA PRO A 69 18.72 -6.25 23.14
C PRO A 69 19.57 -6.97 24.20
N ASP A 70 19.14 -8.13 24.68
CA ASP A 70 19.92 -8.94 25.63
C ASP A 70 21.22 -9.53 25.04
N ARG A 71 21.39 -9.50 23.72
CA ARG A 71 22.63 -9.95 23.05
C ARG A 71 23.70 -8.85 22.98
N PHE A 72 23.37 -7.64 23.42
CA PHE A 72 24.22 -6.46 23.28
C PHE A 72 24.41 -5.75 24.62
N PHE A 73 25.55 -5.07 24.76
CA PHE A 73 25.91 -4.32 25.96
C PHE A 73 26.14 -2.85 25.61
N LYS A 74 25.94 -1.95 26.57
CA LYS A 74 26.19 -0.50 26.43
C LYS A 74 25.45 0.10 25.22
N ASP A 75 26.14 0.90 24.40
CA ASP A 75 25.55 1.69 23.30
C ASP A 75 24.88 0.80 22.24
N ASP A 76 25.43 -0.39 21.99
CA ASP A 76 24.85 -1.37 21.08
C ASP A 76 23.48 -1.86 21.54
N LYS A 77 23.21 -1.87 22.85
CA LYS A 77 21.90 -2.25 23.40
C LYS A 77 20.83 -1.22 23.03
N ILE A 78 21.20 0.06 22.98
CA ILE A 78 20.29 1.14 22.60
C ILE A 78 19.91 0.99 21.13
N ILE A 79 20.91 0.78 20.26
CA ILE A 79 20.72 0.60 18.82
C ILE A 79 19.93 -0.68 18.53
N ALA A 80 20.26 -1.79 19.20
CA ALA A 80 19.53 -3.05 19.08
C ALA A 80 18.06 -2.90 19.51
N ASN A 81 17.79 -2.16 20.59
CA ASN A 81 16.44 -1.88 21.05
C ASN A 81 15.64 -1.07 19.99
N GLU A 82 16.25 -0.03 19.41
CA GLU A 82 15.62 0.75 18.35
C GLU A 82 15.31 -0.10 17.11
N LEU A 83 16.29 -0.89 16.64
CA LEU A 83 16.11 -1.81 15.52
C LEU A 83 15.01 -2.83 15.81
N SER A 84 14.99 -3.42 17.01
CA SER A 84 13.97 -4.38 17.44
C SER A 84 12.55 -3.79 17.43
N SER A 85 12.43 -2.51 17.83
CA SER A 85 11.17 -1.77 17.81
C SER A 85 10.69 -1.52 16.37
N ARG A 86 11.59 -1.08 15.48
CA ARG A 86 11.29 -0.88 14.05
C ARG A 86 10.89 -2.19 13.36
N ILE A 87 11.60 -3.29 13.62
CA ILE A 87 11.28 -4.63 13.10
C ILE A 87 9.90 -5.09 13.57
N THR A 88 9.54 -4.82 14.82
CA THR A 88 8.23 -5.16 15.38
C THR A 88 7.12 -4.35 14.71
N LYS A 89 7.33 -3.05 14.45
CA LYS A 89 6.38 -2.20 13.71
C LYS A 89 6.17 -2.69 12.27
N SER A 90 7.23 -3.13 11.61
CA SER A 90 7.20 -3.61 10.22
C SER A 90 6.82 -5.09 10.06
N LYS A 91 6.39 -5.79 11.12
CA LYS A 91 6.09 -7.23 11.11
C LYS A 91 5.16 -7.73 9.99
N LYS A 92 4.27 -6.87 9.49
CA LYS A 92 3.32 -7.19 8.40
C LYS A 92 3.70 -6.62 7.03
N ASN A 93 4.83 -5.93 6.92
CA ASN A 93 5.32 -5.35 5.68
C ASN A 93 6.67 -5.96 5.30
N TYR A 94 6.65 -6.86 4.32
CA TYR A 94 7.84 -7.59 3.90
C TYR A 94 8.92 -6.69 3.31
N ASP A 95 8.54 -5.70 2.49
CA ASP A 95 9.50 -4.76 1.88
C ASP A 95 10.26 -3.93 2.94
N ASP A 96 9.57 -3.51 4.00
CA ASP A 96 10.22 -2.78 5.10
C ASP A 96 11.14 -3.69 5.91
N LEU A 97 10.76 -4.96 6.12
CA LEU A 97 11.64 -5.94 6.78
C LEU A 97 12.91 -6.22 5.96
N ILE A 98 12.85 -6.22 4.63
CA ILE A 98 14.06 -6.36 3.80
C ILE A 98 15.00 -5.17 4.00
N LYS A 99 14.47 -3.95 4.05
CA LYS A 99 15.30 -2.76 4.32
C LYS A 99 15.95 -2.84 5.70
N LEU A 100 15.16 -3.23 6.70
CA LEU A 100 15.65 -3.43 8.06
C LEU A 100 16.66 -4.58 8.14
N GLU A 101 16.54 -5.63 7.34
CA GLU A 101 17.55 -6.71 7.27
C GLU A 101 18.92 -6.18 6.83
N ILE A 102 18.96 -5.27 5.86
CA ILE A 102 20.20 -4.62 5.42
C ILE A 102 20.80 -3.78 6.56
N GLU A 103 19.98 -3.00 7.26
CA GLU A 103 20.42 -2.21 8.42
C GLU A 103 20.94 -3.10 9.55
N VAL A 104 20.24 -4.19 9.86
CA VAL A 104 20.63 -5.18 10.88
C VAL A 104 21.96 -5.81 10.53
N ASN A 105 22.17 -6.24 9.28
CA ASN A 105 23.43 -6.85 8.87
C ASN A 105 24.58 -5.84 8.98
N LYS A 106 24.39 -4.59 8.53
CA LYS A 106 25.39 -3.53 8.72
C LYS A 106 25.72 -3.27 10.19
N PHE A 107 24.71 -3.28 11.06
CA PHE A 107 24.93 -3.13 12.50
C PHE A 107 25.74 -4.29 13.09
N LEU A 108 25.48 -5.52 12.63
CA LEU A 108 26.23 -6.69 13.06
C LEU A 108 27.66 -6.75 12.50
N ASP A 109 27.87 -6.25 11.28
CA ASP A 109 29.19 -6.25 10.62
C ASP A 109 30.13 -5.19 11.22
N ASN A 110 29.58 -4.13 11.84
CA ASN A 110 30.34 -3.05 12.49
C ASN A 110 30.68 -3.34 13.96
N LYS A 111 30.42 -4.55 14.45
CA LYS A 111 30.59 -4.96 15.85
C LYS A 111 31.62 -6.08 15.98
#